data_AF-A0A9D4CUG4-F1
#
_entry.id   AF-A0A9D4CUG4-F1
#
_cell.length_a   1.000
_cell.length_b   1.000
_cell.length_c   1.000
_cell.angle_alpha   90.00
_cell.angle_beta   90.00
_cell.angle_gamma   90.00
#
_symmetry.space_group_name_H-M   'P 1'
#
loop_
_entity.id
_entity.type
_entity.pdbx_description
1 polymer ?
#
loop_
_entity_poly.entity_id
_entity_poly.type
_entity_poly.pdbx_seq_one_letter_code
_entity_poly.pdbx_strand_id
1 'polypeptide(L)' 'MVYVGETSRSLKERAKEHEADVRLRRDKPISQHFNGAGHRVQDGCISAITNKRQFPLLQTY' A
#
# COMPACT_ATOMS: atom_id res chain seq x y z
N MET A 1 13.17 -4.94 3.03
CA MET A 1 12.92 -3.48 2.96
C MET A 1 11.40 -3.29 2.88
N VAL A 2 10.83 -2.20 3.42
CA VAL A 2 9.36 -2.00 3.49
C VAL A 2 8.93 -0.91 2.49
N TYR A 3 7.88 -1.15 1.71
CA TYR A 3 7.24 -0.16 0.86
C TYR A 3 6.03 0.47 1.57
N VAL A 4 5.95 1.81 1.58
CA VAL A 4 4.82 2.57 2.14
C VAL A 4 4.27 3.48 1.06
N GLY A 5 2.94 3.49 0.91
CA GLY A 5 2.24 4.36 -0.04
C GLY A 5 0.83 4.69 0.43
N GLU A 6 0.27 5.77 -0.12
CA GLU A 6 -1.08 6.22 0.17
C GLU A 6 -2.07 5.83 -0.94
N THR A 7 -3.34 5.70 -0.57
CA THR A 7 -4.44 5.45 -1.51
C THR A 7 -5.75 5.98 -0.96
N SER A 8 -6.52 6.66 -1.82
CA SER A 8 -7.92 7.01 -1.55
C SER A 8 -8.90 5.89 -1.95
N ARG A 9 -8.43 4.86 -2.67
CA ARG A 9 -9.17 3.65 -3.04
C ARG A 9 -9.11 2.61 -1.94
N SER A 10 -9.97 1.60 -2.01
CA SER A 10 -9.92 0.47 -1.08
C SER A 10 -8.57 -0.25 -1.16
N LEU A 11 -8.10 -0.77 -0.02
CA LEU A 11 -6.84 -1.52 0.05
C LEU A 11 -6.84 -2.72 -0.89
N LYS A 12 -8.01 -3.35 -1.08
CA LYS A 12 -8.19 -4.50 -1.98
C LYS A 12 -7.92 -4.13 -3.43
N GLU A 13 -8.45 -3.00 -3.89
CA GLU A 13 -8.20 -2.51 -5.25
C GLU A 13 -6.74 -2.11 -5.43
N ARG A 14 -6.19 -1.37 -4.47
CA ARG A 14 -4.80 -0.92 -4.52
C ARG A 14 -3.81 -2.09 -4.52
N ALA A 15 -4.08 -3.14 -3.73
CA ALA A 15 -3.28 -4.36 -3.72
C ALA A 15 -3.30 -5.08 -5.08
N LYS A 16 -4.48 -5.21 -5.71
CA LYS A 16 -4.59 -5.82 -7.05
C LYS A 16 -3.87 -5.03 -8.13
N GLU A 17 -3.98 -3.70 -8.11
CA GLU A 17 -3.22 -2.84 -9.02
C GLU A 17 -1.72 -3.04 -8.85
N HIS A 18 -1.26 -3.12 -7.62
CA HIS A 18 0.13 -3.35 -7.29
C HIS A 18 0.62 -4.73 -7.75
N GLU A 19 -0.17 -5.78 -7.56
CA GLU A 19 0.12 -7.11 -8.09
C GLU A 19 0.28 -7.06 -9.62
N ALA A 20 -0.64 -6.38 -10.32
CA ALA A 20 -0.55 -6.19 -11.76
C ALA A 20 0.67 -5.35 -12.17
N ASP A 21 0.98 -4.27 -11.43
CA ASP A 21 2.12 -3.39 -11.70
C ASP A 21 3.46 -4.14 -11.53
N VAL A 22 3.56 -5.03 -10.54
CA VAL A 22 4.73 -5.90 -10.35
C VAL A 22 4.81 -6.95 -11.46
N ARG A 23 3.70 -7.67 -11.72
CA ARG A 23 3.65 -8.74 -12.74
C ARG A 23 3.97 -8.22 -14.15
N LEU A 24 3.51 -7.02 -14.48
CA LEU A 24 3.74 -6.37 -15.79
C LEU A 24 5.01 -5.53 -15.84
N ARG A 25 5.80 -5.48 -14.76
CA ARG A 25 7.05 -4.68 -14.68
C ARG A 25 6.85 -3.22 -15.09
N ARG A 26 5.71 -2.62 -14.70
CA ARG A 26 5.45 -1.20 -14.97
C ARG A 26 6.43 -0.34 -14.20
N ASP A 27 6.78 0.83 -14.74
CA ASP A 27 7.71 1.74 -14.08
C ASP A 27 7.05 2.44 -12.88
N LYS A 28 7.02 1.73 -11.75
CA LYS A 28 6.48 2.20 -10.47
C LYS A 28 7.37 1.73 -9.33
N PRO A 29 7.45 2.50 -8.23
CA PRO A 29 8.33 2.17 -7.10
C PRO A 29 8.07 0.77 -6.52
N ILE A 30 6.80 0.35 -6.44
CA ILE A 30 6.44 -0.99 -5.99
C ILE A 30 6.90 -2.11 -6.93
N SER A 31 6.84 -1.86 -8.24
CA SER A 31 7.31 -2.82 -9.24
C SER A 31 8.82 -2.96 -9.18
N GLN A 32 9.54 -1.85 -9.03
CA GLN A 32 10.99 -1.84 -8.85
C GLN A 32 11.40 -2.54 -7.54
N HIS A 33 10.62 -2.35 -6.47
CA HIS A 33 10.86 -3.00 -5.17
C HIS A 33 10.71 -4.53 -5.23
N PHE A 34 9.60 -5.03 -5.78
CA PHE A 34 9.32 -6.47 -5.83
C PHE A 34 9.90 -7.19 -7.06
N ASN A 35 10.43 -6.48 -8.06
CA ASN A 35 11.24 -7.06 -9.13
C ASN A 35 12.76 -6.93 -8.88
N GLY A 36 13.17 -6.37 -7.74
CA GLY A 36 14.56 -6.33 -7.29
C GLY A 36 15.07 -7.68 -6.75
N ALA A 37 16.35 -7.76 -6.39
CA ALA A 37 16.96 -9.01 -5.93
C ALA A 37 16.39 -9.47 -4.58
N GLY A 38 15.77 -10.65 -4.56
CA GLY A 38 15.44 -11.41 -3.33
C GLY A 38 14.02 -11.25 -2.78
N HIS A 39 13.10 -10.56 -3.47
CA HIS A 39 11.73 -10.36 -3.01
C HIS A 39 10.72 -10.83 -4.05
N ARG A 40 9.72 -11.63 -3.66
CA ARG A 40 8.52 -11.91 -4.47
C ARG A 40 7.32 -11.24 -3.84
N VAL A 41 6.32 -10.88 -4.65
CA VAL A 41 5.03 -10.32 -4.15
C VAL A 41 4.37 -11.24 -3.11
N GLN A 42 4.58 -12.55 -3.25
CA GLN A 42 4.06 -13.58 -2.36
C GLN A 42 4.69 -13.54 -0.96
N ASP A 43 5.87 -12.92 -0.81
CA ASP A 43 6.58 -12.81 0.47
C ASP A 43 6.20 -11.53 1.25
N GLY A 44 5.31 -10.69 0.69
CA GLY A 44 4.92 -9.41 1.28
C GLY A 44 3.63 -9.48 2.09
N CYS A 45 3.64 -8.93 3.31
CA CYS A 45 2.42 -8.60 4.05
C CYS A 45 2.04 -7.14 3.82
N ILE A 46 0.75 -6.89 3.56
CA ILE A 46 0.20 -5.52 3.45
C ILE A 46 -0.47 -5.18 4.78
N SER A 47 -0.05 -4.08 5.41
CA SER A 47 -0.68 -3.55 6.62
C SER A 47 -1.16 -2.12 6.39
N ALA A 48 -2.40 -1.85 6.79
CA ALA A 48 -3.00 -0.54 6.64
C ALA A 48 -2.56 0.37 7.79
N ILE A 49 -1.99 1.53 7.46
CA ILE A 49 -1.73 2.59 8.43
C ILE A 49 -2.85 3.62 8.28
N THR A 50 -3.88 3.52 9.13
CA THR A 50 -4.96 4.52 9.15
C THR A 50 -4.50 5.73 9.95
N ASN A 51 -4.47 6.91 9.35
CA ASN A 51 -4.34 8.14 10.14
C ASN A 51 -5.69 8.40 10.82
N LYS A 52 -5.85 7.93 12.07
CA LYS A 52 -7.00 8.33 12.89
C LYS A 52 -6.77 9.77 13.33
N ARG A 53 -7.23 10.74 12.53
CA ARG A 53 -7.55 12.06 13.09
C ARG A 53 -8.69 11.85 14.07
N GLN A 54 -8.35 11.74 15.35
CA GLN A 54 -9.29 11.82 16.44
C GLN A 54 -9.78 13.26 16.48
N PHE A 55 -10.88 13.55 15.79
CA PHE A 55 -11.58 14.81 16.00
C PHE A 55 -12.10 14.78 17.44
N PRO A 56 -11.73 15.73 18.31
CA PRO A 56 -12.39 15.83 19.60
C PRO A 56 -13.87 16.10 19.32
N LEU A 57 -14.72 15.24 19.88
CA LEU A 57 -16.16 15.46 19.91
C LEU A 57 -16.39 16.85 20.50
N LEU A 58 -17.01 17.75 19.74
CA LEU A 58 -17.57 18.97 20.27
C LEU A 58 -18.71 18.56 21.23
N GLN A 59 -18.37 18.39 22.50
CA GLN A 59 -19.31 18.46 23.60
C GLN A 59 -19.23 19.87 24.19
N THR A 60 -20.23 20.68 23.90
CA THR A 60 -20.65 21.75 24.80
C THR A 60 -22.15 21.96 24.63
N TYR A 61 -22.82 21.89 25.78
CA TYR A 61 -24.25 21.99 26.01
C TYR A 61 -24.83 23.36 25.66
#